data_AF-A0A7S1R9J5-F1
#
_entry.id   AF-A0A7S1R9J5-F1
#
_cell.length_a   1.000
_cell.length_b   1.000
_cell.length_c   1.000
_cell.angle_alpha   90.00
_cell.angle_beta   90.00
_cell.angle_gamma   90.00
#
_symmetry.space_group_name_H-M   'P 1'
#
loop_
_entity.id
_entity.type
_entity.pdbx_description
1 polymer ?
#
loop_
_entity_poly.entity_id
_entity_poly.type
_entity_poly.pdbx_seq_one_letter_code
_entity_poly.pdbx_strand_id
1 'polypeptide(L)'
;RGPMAAAGSEDGGQEPPKELAAEGPPFKVLVQLLGGDFVEVADLRPEQPLSELRDRAAGCFGTPARELQPCLGARFFTREELETPFGDLGVSEGAEVTFVRQARVYLRDPGTSGYNKTYYCRVLSVEEVSRGCLEVEFDVVGDMSLGHIQNPIRSTLVTYTQSEGAEAFEEKLHLPTSVRYQIDDRQKQVKGTLVYDEVPLTGRGLFFFCVA
;
A
#
# COMPACT_ATOMS: atom_id res chain seq x y z
N ARG A 1 -64.82 -6.14 -1.64
CA ARG A 1 -64.37 -7.52 -1.39
C ARG A 1 -62.85 -7.47 -1.32
N GLY A 2 -62.28 -7.69 -0.12
CA GLY A 2 -60.82 -7.71 0.17
C GLY A 2 -60.10 -8.92 -0.45
N PRO A 3 -58.82 -9.20 -0.10
CA PRO A 3 -58.23 -9.25 1.26
C PRO A 3 -56.99 -8.31 1.42
N MET A 4 -56.60 -7.79 2.60
CA MET A 4 -56.09 -8.37 3.86
C MET A 4 -54.75 -9.14 3.75
N ALA A 5 -53.62 -8.48 4.08
CA ALA A 5 -52.32 -9.04 4.52
C ALA A 5 -51.34 -7.87 4.77
N ALA A 6 -50.38 -7.86 5.68
CA ALA A 6 -50.13 -8.53 6.95
C ALA A 6 -49.11 -7.61 7.64
N ALA A 7 -49.37 -7.22 8.89
CA ALA A 7 -48.45 -6.38 9.67
C ALA A 7 -47.30 -7.26 10.18
N GLY A 8 -46.08 -7.03 9.67
CA GLY A 8 -44.86 -7.63 10.19
C GLY A 8 -44.35 -6.78 11.35
N SER A 9 -44.31 -7.36 12.54
CA SER A 9 -43.72 -6.78 13.74
C SER A 9 -42.20 -6.80 13.60
N GLU A 10 -41.58 -5.62 13.51
CA GLU A 10 -40.14 -5.46 13.60
C GLU A 10 -39.72 -5.65 15.07
N ASP A 11 -39.23 -6.85 15.38
CA ASP A 11 -38.61 -7.21 16.65
C ASP A 11 -37.28 -6.46 16.76
N GLY A 12 -37.33 -5.29 17.42
CA GLY A 12 -36.18 -4.47 17.75
C GLY A 12 -35.31 -5.18 18.78
N GLY A 13 -34.51 -6.14 18.33
CA GLY A 13 -33.43 -6.75 19.09
C GLY A 13 -32.42 -5.66 19.48
N GLN A 14 -32.58 -5.12 20.68
CA GLN A 14 -31.61 -4.24 21.32
C GLN A 14 -30.32 -5.04 21.49
N GLU A 15 -29.31 -4.78 20.65
CA GLU A 15 -27.97 -5.31 20.86
C GLU A 15 -27.54 -4.96 22.30
N PRO A 16 -27.11 -5.94 23.10
CA PRO A 16 -26.64 -5.66 24.45
C PRO A 16 -25.51 -4.62 24.38
N PRO A 17 -25.47 -3.65 25.31
CA PRO A 17 -24.42 -2.64 25.33
C PRO A 17 -23.07 -3.35 25.29
N LYS A 18 -22.31 -3.10 24.22
CA LYS A 18 -20.95 -3.56 24.04
C LYS A 18 -20.17 -3.13 25.29
N GLU A 19 -19.96 -4.08 26.19
CA GLU A 19 -19.15 -3.90 27.39
C GLU A 19 -17.79 -3.41 26.91
N LEU A 20 -17.49 -2.15 27.18
CA LEU A 20 -16.27 -1.48 26.75
C LEU A 20 -15.09 -2.35 27.20
N ALA A 21 -14.43 -2.99 26.23
CA ALA A 21 -13.31 -3.89 26.46
C ALA A 21 -12.34 -3.21 27.42
N ALA A 22 -12.06 -3.88 28.54
CA ALA A 22 -11.27 -3.32 29.61
C ALA A 22 -9.90 -2.84 29.09
N GLU A 23 -9.62 -1.55 29.25
CA GLU A 23 -8.30 -0.97 28.98
C GLU A 23 -7.26 -1.74 29.81
N GLY A 24 -6.37 -2.47 29.15
CA GLY A 24 -5.26 -3.14 29.82
C GLY A 24 -4.29 -2.13 30.43
N PRO A 25 -3.49 -2.52 31.44
CA PRO A 25 -2.43 -1.65 31.94
C PRO A 25 -1.42 -1.34 30.81
N PRO A 26 -0.79 -0.14 30.83
CA PRO A 26 0.25 0.19 29.88
C PRO A 26 1.46 -0.75 30.06
N PHE A 27 2.10 -1.09 28.95
CA PHE A 27 3.20 -2.05 28.88
C PHE A 27 4.34 -1.55 28.00
N LYS A 28 5.44 -2.30 28.01
CA LYS A 28 6.67 -2.00 27.28
C LYS A 28 7.06 -3.14 26.34
N VAL A 29 7.66 -2.77 25.21
CA VAL A 29 8.16 -3.69 24.18
C VAL A 29 9.60 -3.34 23.87
N LEU A 30 10.45 -4.36 23.74
CA LEU A 30 11.80 -4.20 23.22
C LEU A 30 11.75 -4.24 21.70
N VAL A 31 12.19 -3.16 21.07
CA VAL A 31 12.23 -3.03 19.62
C VAL A 31 13.67 -3.10 19.15
N GLN A 32 13.99 -3.98 18.20
CA GLN A 32 15.35 -4.12 17.66
C GLN A 32 15.40 -4.06 16.14
N LEU A 33 16.47 -3.51 15.59
CA LEU A 33 16.81 -3.62 14.17
C LEU A 33 17.73 -4.82 13.95
N LEU A 34 17.69 -5.41 12.75
CA LEU A 34 18.65 -6.48 12.36
C LEU A 34 20.13 -6.04 12.43
N GLY A 35 20.40 -4.73 12.47
CA GLY A 35 21.75 -4.18 12.68
C GLY A 35 22.27 -4.29 14.12
N GLY A 36 21.45 -4.73 15.07
CA GLY A 36 21.80 -4.85 16.49
C GLY A 36 21.41 -3.63 17.35
N ASP A 37 20.95 -2.53 16.73
CA ASP A 37 20.37 -1.40 17.46
C ASP A 37 19.04 -1.80 18.11
N PHE A 38 18.79 -1.34 19.33
CA PHE A 38 17.53 -1.58 20.03
C PHE A 38 17.07 -0.37 20.84
N VAL A 39 15.77 -0.28 21.08
CA VAL A 39 15.12 0.73 21.90
C VAL A 39 13.95 0.10 22.65
N GLU A 40 13.76 0.50 23.90
CA GLU A 40 12.57 0.14 24.67
C GLU A 40 11.46 1.17 24.37
N VAL A 41 10.32 0.71 23.87
CA VAL A 41 9.14 1.55 23.64
C VAL A 41 8.15 1.27 24.77
N ALA A 42 7.90 2.29 25.59
CA ALA A 42 7.00 2.23 26.75
C ALA A 42 5.63 2.88 26.45
N ASP A 43 4.73 2.80 27.44
CA ASP A 43 3.39 3.40 27.40
C ASP A 43 2.57 2.93 26.19
N LEU A 44 2.65 1.63 25.89
CA LEU A 44 1.82 0.96 24.89
C LEU A 44 0.61 0.32 25.57
N ARG A 45 -0.52 0.21 24.89
CA ARG A 45 -1.75 -0.38 25.43
C ARG A 45 -2.32 -1.44 24.49
N PRO A 46 -2.90 -2.55 24.97
CA PRO A 46 -3.23 -3.71 24.12
C PRO A 46 -4.16 -3.41 22.94
N GLU A 47 -5.03 -2.41 23.08
CA GLU A 47 -5.99 -1.93 22.09
C GLU A 47 -5.38 -1.06 20.99
N GLN A 48 -4.15 -0.57 21.18
CA GLN A 48 -3.48 0.26 20.18
C GLN A 48 -3.05 -0.57 18.97
N PRO A 49 -3.12 0.00 17.77
CA PRO A 49 -2.74 -0.70 16.55
C PRO A 49 -1.21 -0.85 16.46
N LEU A 50 -0.76 -1.90 15.78
CA LEU A 50 0.66 -2.14 15.56
C LEU A 50 1.38 -1.02 14.79
N SER A 51 0.65 -0.25 13.98
CA SER A 51 1.15 0.95 13.29
C SER A 51 1.73 1.98 14.26
N GLU A 52 1.18 2.11 15.48
CA GLU A 52 1.67 3.05 16.48
C GLU A 52 3.06 2.66 17.01
N LEU A 53 3.31 1.37 17.23
CA LEU A 53 4.64 0.89 17.62
C LEU A 53 5.66 1.16 16.51
N ARG A 54 5.30 0.92 15.25
CA ARG A 54 6.15 1.21 14.09
C ARG A 54 6.49 2.69 14.02
N ASP A 55 5.52 3.57 14.21
CA ASP A 55 5.73 5.02 14.12
C ASP A 55 6.60 5.54 15.28
N ARG A 56 6.43 5.00 16.49
CA ARG A 56 7.32 5.29 17.63
C ARG A 56 8.74 4.79 17.39
N ALA A 57 8.89 3.54 16.94
CA ALA A 57 10.19 2.96 16.60
C ALA A 57 10.90 3.76 15.50
N ALA A 58 10.16 4.19 14.47
CA ALA A 58 10.64 5.06 13.40
C ALA A 58 11.24 6.36 13.95
N GLY A 59 10.52 7.02 14.86
CA GLY A 59 10.99 8.22 15.55
C GLY A 59 12.28 7.96 16.35
N CYS A 60 12.35 6.85 17.07
CA CYS A 60 13.54 6.47 17.86
C CYS A 60 14.76 6.17 16.99
N PHE A 61 14.59 5.49 15.85
CA PHE A 61 15.69 5.12 14.95
C PHE A 61 16.03 6.20 13.91
N GLY A 62 15.29 7.32 13.87
CA GLY A 62 15.44 8.34 12.82
C GLY A 62 15.21 7.79 11.41
N THR A 63 14.43 6.71 11.29
CA THR A 63 14.14 6.02 10.03
C THR A 63 12.66 6.21 9.72
N PRO A 64 12.27 6.55 8.48
CA PRO A 64 10.86 6.69 8.13
C PRO A 64 10.06 5.40 8.41
N ALA A 65 8.87 5.53 9.00
CA ALA A 65 8.06 4.37 9.40
C ALA A 65 7.76 3.40 8.25
N ARG A 66 7.59 3.91 7.03
CA ARG A 66 7.38 3.09 5.83
C ARG A 66 8.57 2.22 5.41
N GLU A 67 9.77 2.51 5.91
CA GLU A 67 10.97 1.69 5.68
C GLU A 67 11.16 0.64 6.78
N LEU A 68 10.30 0.61 7.79
CA LEU A 68 10.39 -0.32 8.91
C LEU A 68 9.28 -1.36 8.82
N GLN A 69 9.67 -2.60 8.56
CA GLN A 69 8.76 -3.73 8.56
C GLN A 69 8.87 -4.50 9.89
N PRO A 70 7.82 -4.46 10.74
CA PRO A 70 7.82 -5.24 11.97
C PRO A 70 7.70 -6.73 11.67
N CYS A 71 8.38 -7.53 12.49
CA CYS A 71 8.21 -8.97 12.60
C CYS A 71 8.33 -9.41 14.07
N LEU A 72 7.60 -10.48 14.40
CA LEU A 72 7.66 -11.15 15.70
C LEU A 72 8.19 -12.57 15.48
N GLY A 73 9.42 -12.81 15.93
CA GLY A 73 10.17 -14.01 15.55
C GLY A 73 10.36 -14.09 14.02
N ALA A 74 9.82 -15.14 13.40
CA ALA A 74 9.90 -15.37 11.94
C ALA A 74 8.71 -14.79 11.14
N ARG A 75 7.66 -14.29 11.82
CA ARG A 75 6.44 -13.80 11.16
C ARG A 75 6.56 -12.31 10.85
N PHE A 76 6.45 -11.95 9.58
CA PHE A 76 6.30 -10.56 9.14
C PHE A 76 4.84 -10.13 9.21
N PHE A 77 4.58 -8.97 9.81
CA PHE A 77 3.21 -8.46 9.86
C PHE A 77 2.76 -7.90 8.50
N THR A 78 1.53 -8.17 8.07
CA THR A 78 0.95 -7.60 6.85
C THR A 78 0.52 -6.14 7.03
N ARG A 79 0.08 -5.46 5.97
CA ARG A 79 -0.43 -4.08 6.08
C ARG A 79 -1.71 -4.03 6.92
N GLU A 80 -2.59 -5.01 6.73
CA GLU A 80 -3.86 -5.13 7.45
C GLU A 80 -3.60 -5.39 8.94
N GLU A 81 -2.57 -6.18 9.25
CA GLU A 81 -2.14 -6.44 10.62
C GLU A 81 -1.54 -5.21 11.30
N LEU A 82 -1.08 -4.19 10.56
CA LEU A 82 -0.64 -2.93 11.18
C LEU A 82 -1.80 -2.17 11.82
N GLU A 83 -3.03 -2.37 11.35
CA GLU A 83 -4.24 -1.76 11.94
C GLU A 83 -4.85 -2.65 13.03
N THR A 84 -4.27 -3.83 13.27
CA THR A 84 -4.76 -4.78 14.28
C THR A 84 -4.18 -4.43 15.66
N PRO A 85 -4.97 -4.52 16.74
CA PRO A 85 -4.50 -4.29 18.10
C PRO A 85 -3.34 -5.20 18.52
N PHE A 86 -2.42 -4.70 19.36
CA PHE A 86 -1.29 -5.48 19.87
C PHE A 86 -1.72 -6.80 20.53
N GLY A 87 -2.77 -6.77 21.34
CA GLY A 87 -3.26 -7.92 22.08
C GLY A 87 -3.65 -9.09 21.16
N ASP A 88 -4.28 -8.76 20.02
CA ASP A 88 -4.74 -9.75 19.03
C ASP A 88 -3.57 -10.36 18.22
N LEU A 89 -2.46 -9.63 18.14
CA LEU A 89 -1.24 -10.07 17.46
C LEU A 89 -0.26 -10.83 18.37
N GLY A 90 -0.56 -10.91 19.67
CA GLY A 90 0.32 -11.50 20.67
C GLY A 90 1.51 -10.61 21.04
N VAL A 91 1.42 -9.29 20.79
CA VAL A 91 2.40 -8.30 21.24
C VAL A 91 1.98 -7.82 22.64
N SER A 92 2.80 -8.10 23.65
CA SER A 92 2.51 -7.83 25.06
C SER A 92 3.76 -7.38 25.83
N GLU A 93 3.64 -7.17 27.14
CA GLU A 93 4.76 -6.78 28.02
C GLU A 93 5.98 -7.68 27.82
N GLY A 94 7.12 -7.06 27.53
CA GLY A 94 8.39 -7.75 27.33
C GLY A 94 8.53 -8.46 25.98
N ALA A 95 7.58 -8.29 25.06
CA ALA A 95 7.73 -8.80 23.69
C ALA A 95 8.96 -8.18 23.02
N GLU A 96 9.65 -8.98 22.20
CA GLU A 96 10.75 -8.54 21.36
C GLU A 96 10.30 -8.44 19.91
N VAL A 97 10.08 -7.22 19.43
CA VAL A 97 9.66 -6.97 18.05
C VAL A 97 10.89 -6.55 17.24
N THR A 98 11.19 -7.33 16.21
CA THR A 98 12.27 -7.00 15.29
C THR A 98 11.73 -6.17 14.14
N PHE A 99 12.43 -5.12 13.75
CA PHE A 99 12.14 -4.34 12.56
C PHE A 99 13.23 -4.54 11.52
N VAL A 100 12.79 -4.89 10.32
CA VAL A 100 13.65 -5.02 9.16
C VAL A 100 13.57 -3.72 8.37
N ARG A 101 14.74 -3.11 8.10
CA ARG A 101 14.82 -1.99 7.18
C ARG A 101 14.58 -2.49 5.77
N GLN A 102 13.57 -1.96 5.12
CA GLN A 102 13.26 -2.25 3.72
C GLN A 102 13.79 -1.11 2.85
N ALA A 103 14.51 -1.48 1.79
CA ALA A 103 14.92 -0.52 0.79
C ALA A 103 13.68 -0.02 0.05
N ARG A 104 13.53 1.30 -0.07
CA ARG A 104 12.45 1.88 -0.87
C ARG A 104 12.61 1.50 -2.33
N VAL A 105 11.51 1.10 -2.96
CA VAL A 105 11.44 1.11 -4.42
C VAL A 105 11.32 2.57 -4.86
N TYR A 106 12.41 3.12 -5.36
CA TYR A 106 12.43 4.44 -5.99
C TYR A 106 13.22 4.38 -7.29
N LEU A 107 12.52 4.51 -8.41
CA LEU A 107 13.12 4.56 -9.74
C LEU A 107 12.89 5.94 -10.32
N ARG A 108 13.97 6.58 -10.77
CA ARG A 108 13.93 7.87 -11.44
C ARG A 108 14.20 7.69 -12.93
N ASP A 109 13.41 8.38 -13.75
CA ASP A 109 13.45 8.31 -15.20
C ASP A 109 13.48 6.86 -15.76
N PRO A 110 12.51 5.99 -15.39
CA PRO A 110 12.55 4.57 -15.80
C PRO A 110 12.59 4.35 -17.31
N GLY A 111 12.03 5.27 -18.10
CA GLY A 111 12.11 5.20 -19.55
C GLY A 111 11.05 6.01 -20.27
N THR A 112 11.09 5.91 -21.60
CA THR A 112 10.14 6.52 -22.52
C THR A 112 9.69 5.48 -23.53
N SER A 113 8.37 5.37 -23.72
CA SER A 113 7.75 4.57 -24.77
C SER A 113 7.07 5.54 -25.75
N GLY A 114 7.29 5.38 -27.05
CA GLY A 114 6.73 6.31 -28.02
C GLY A 114 6.39 5.64 -29.35
N TYR A 115 5.33 6.15 -29.97
CA TYR A 115 4.98 5.80 -31.35
C TYR A 115 5.89 6.53 -32.34
N ASN A 116 6.21 7.79 -32.05
CA ASN A 116 7.12 8.61 -32.83
C ASN A 116 7.82 9.67 -31.94
N LYS A 117 8.49 10.65 -32.54
CA LYS A 117 9.23 11.71 -31.81
C LYS A 117 8.34 12.74 -31.11
N THR A 118 7.10 12.88 -31.55
CA THR A 118 6.12 13.89 -31.12
C THR A 118 4.92 13.28 -30.40
N TYR A 119 4.86 11.95 -30.33
CA TYR A 119 3.84 11.17 -29.64
C TYR A 119 4.53 10.09 -28.78
N TYR A 120 4.64 10.35 -27.49
CA TYR A 120 5.32 9.47 -26.53
C TYR A 120 4.78 9.63 -25.12
N CYS A 121 4.98 8.59 -24.31
CA CYS A 121 4.80 8.58 -22.88
C CYS A 121 6.15 8.38 -22.20
N ARG A 122 6.46 9.26 -21.25
CA ARG A 122 7.64 9.15 -20.39
C ARG A 122 7.18 8.86 -18.96
N VAL A 123 7.74 7.82 -18.37
CA VAL A 123 7.64 7.62 -16.92
C VAL A 123 8.76 8.44 -16.28
N LEU A 124 8.39 9.38 -15.41
CA LEU A 124 9.30 10.30 -14.75
C LEU A 124 9.85 9.70 -13.45
N SER A 125 9.00 9.06 -12.67
CA SER A 125 9.40 8.36 -11.45
C SER A 125 8.41 7.26 -11.08
N VAL A 126 8.91 6.28 -10.33
CA VAL A 126 8.11 5.23 -9.67
C VAL A 126 8.58 5.19 -8.23
N GLU A 127 7.67 5.43 -7.28
CA GLU A 127 7.95 5.39 -5.86
C GLU A 127 6.96 4.46 -5.14
N GLU A 128 7.47 3.58 -4.29
CA GLU A 128 6.65 2.95 -3.26
C GLU A 128 6.35 3.96 -2.15
N VAL A 129 5.11 4.43 -2.11
CA VAL A 129 4.65 5.38 -1.09
C VAL A 129 4.12 4.69 0.16
N SER A 130 3.63 3.46 0.00
CA SER A 130 3.26 2.55 1.09
C SER A 130 3.35 1.11 0.62
N ARG A 131 3.28 0.14 1.54
CA ARG A 131 3.46 -1.27 1.19
C ARG A 131 2.45 -1.73 0.14
N GLY A 132 2.97 -2.18 -0.99
CA GLY A 132 2.18 -2.62 -2.14
C GLY A 132 1.49 -1.48 -2.90
N CYS A 133 1.83 -0.23 -2.59
CA CYS A 133 1.26 0.95 -3.24
C CYS A 133 2.36 1.70 -3.99
N LEU A 134 2.23 1.80 -5.32
CA LEU A 134 3.15 2.53 -6.17
C LEU A 134 2.50 3.81 -6.68
N GLU A 135 3.24 4.92 -6.55
CA GLU A 135 2.97 6.13 -7.31
C GLU A 135 3.87 6.18 -8.53
N VAL A 136 3.27 6.43 -9.69
CA VAL A 136 3.95 6.53 -10.99
C VAL A 136 3.72 7.93 -11.54
N GLU A 137 4.75 8.75 -11.55
CA GLU A 137 4.70 10.06 -12.20
C GLU A 137 4.98 9.90 -13.70
N PHE A 138 4.12 10.49 -14.53
CA PHE A 138 4.17 10.31 -15.98
C PHE A 138 3.96 11.65 -16.72
N ASP A 139 4.43 11.68 -17.96
CA ASP A 139 4.22 12.76 -18.93
C ASP A 139 3.96 12.16 -20.32
N VAL A 140 2.75 12.35 -20.83
CA VAL A 140 2.34 11.92 -22.18
C VAL A 140 2.23 13.15 -23.07
N VAL A 141 2.95 13.13 -24.17
CA VAL A 141 2.90 14.17 -25.20
C VAL A 141 2.32 13.58 -26.47
N GLY A 142 1.42 14.31 -27.12
CA GLY A 142 0.78 13.91 -28.36
C GLY A 142 0.73 15.05 -29.38
N ASP A 143 0.64 14.67 -30.65
CA ASP A 143 0.56 15.56 -31.82
C ASP A 143 -0.73 15.37 -32.62
N MET A 144 -1.74 14.75 -32.01
CA MET A 144 -3.02 14.35 -32.63
C MET A 144 -2.92 13.33 -33.77
N SER A 145 -1.75 12.77 -34.08
CA SER A 145 -1.58 11.78 -35.15
C SER A 145 -2.36 10.47 -34.91
N LEU A 146 -2.65 10.14 -33.65
CA LEU A 146 -3.49 9.02 -33.22
C LEU A 146 -4.82 9.47 -32.58
N GLY A 147 -5.19 10.73 -32.78
CA GLY A 147 -6.32 11.36 -32.10
C GLY A 147 -5.95 11.91 -30.72
N HIS A 148 -6.96 12.06 -29.86
CA HIS A 148 -6.77 12.57 -28.50
C HIS A 148 -5.98 11.58 -27.63
N ILE A 149 -5.16 12.12 -26.72
CA ILE A 149 -4.47 11.33 -25.71
C ILE A 149 -5.51 10.59 -24.86
N GLN A 150 -5.31 9.28 -24.68
CA GLN A 150 -6.21 8.45 -23.89
C GLN A 150 -6.20 8.82 -22.41
N ASN A 151 -7.26 8.45 -21.69
CA ASN A 151 -7.36 8.70 -20.25
C ASN A 151 -6.36 7.81 -19.49
N PRO A 152 -5.36 8.39 -18.76
CA PRO A 152 -4.34 7.63 -18.06
C PRO A 152 -4.86 6.63 -17.02
N ILE A 153 -6.08 6.79 -16.49
CA ILE A 153 -6.69 5.80 -15.58
C ILE A 153 -6.87 4.42 -16.23
N ARG A 154 -6.83 4.34 -17.56
CA ARG A 154 -6.89 3.08 -18.31
C ARG A 154 -5.53 2.43 -18.54
N SER A 155 -4.45 3.03 -18.05
CA SER A 155 -3.12 2.44 -18.09
C SER A 155 -3.10 1.11 -17.33
N THR A 156 -2.14 0.25 -17.64
CA THR A 156 -1.98 -1.03 -16.95
C THR A 156 -0.53 -1.21 -16.54
N LEU A 157 -0.32 -1.55 -15.28
CA LEU A 157 0.98 -1.98 -14.77
C LEU A 157 1.01 -3.51 -14.81
N VAL A 158 2.07 -4.06 -15.37
CA VAL A 158 2.27 -5.51 -15.49
C VAL A 158 3.42 -5.91 -14.59
N THR A 159 3.15 -6.85 -13.69
CA THR A 159 4.17 -7.46 -12.83
C THR A 159 4.36 -8.92 -13.17
N TYR A 160 5.61 -9.35 -13.14
CA TYR A 160 5.99 -10.75 -13.32
C TYR A 160 6.48 -11.33 -12.01
N THR A 161 5.77 -12.32 -11.49
CA THR A 161 6.16 -13.05 -10.27
C THR A 161 6.55 -14.47 -10.62
N GLN A 162 7.66 -14.94 -10.03
CA GLN A 162 8.08 -16.34 -10.14
C GLN A 162 7.86 -16.99 -8.78
N SER A 163 6.94 -17.95 -8.71
CA SER A 163 6.76 -18.76 -7.51
C SER A 163 7.97 -19.68 -7.32
N GLU A 164 8.28 -20.01 -6.07
CA GLU A 164 9.37 -20.92 -5.76
C GLU A 164 9.13 -22.29 -6.43
N GLY A 165 10.08 -22.73 -7.26
CA GLY A 165 9.97 -23.97 -8.04
C GLY A 165 9.18 -23.87 -9.35
N ALA A 166 8.64 -22.71 -9.72
CA ALA A 166 7.97 -22.52 -11.01
C ALA A 166 8.95 -22.20 -12.14
N GLU A 167 8.83 -22.92 -13.26
CA GLU A 167 9.62 -22.63 -14.48
C GLU A 167 9.10 -21.40 -15.25
N ALA A 168 7.84 -21.03 -15.06
CA ALA A 168 7.19 -19.92 -15.75
C ALA A 168 6.92 -18.73 -14.82
N PHE A 169 6.94 -17.52 -15.40
CA PHE A 169 6.49 -16.30 -14.72
C PHE A 169 4.97 -16.18 -14.81
N GLU A 170 4.33 -15.84 -13.69
CA GLU A 170 2.94 -15.42 -13.66
C GLU A 170 2.87 -13.92 -13.96
N GLU A 171 2.02 -13.57 -14.92
CA GLU A 171 1.73 -12.18 -15.27
C GLU A 171 0.50 -11.70 -14.51
N LYS A 172 0.64 -10.62 -13.75
CA LYS A 172 -0.48 -9.95 -13.08
C LYS A 172 -0.62 -8.52 -13.59
N LEU A 173 -1.84 -8.17 -13.98
CA LEU A 173 -2.24 -6.84 -14.43
C LEU A 173 -2.79 -6.03 -13.24
N HIS A 174 -2.33 -4.80 -13.10
CA HIS A 174 -2.78 -3.85 -12.09
C HIS A 174 -3.33 -2.61 -12.78
N LEU A 175 -4.53 -2.21 -12.39
CA LEU A 175 -5.14 -0.96 -12.85
C LEU A 175 -4.87 0.13 -11.82
N PRO A 176 -4.70 1.39 -12.25
CA PRO A 176 -4.60 2.50 -11.32
C PRO A 176 -5.88 2.60 -10.48
N THR A 177 -5.71 2.74 -9.17
CA THR A 177 -6.83 3.04 -8.25
C THR A 177 -7.19 4.51 -8.27
N SER A 178 -6.25 5.38 -8.61
CA SER A 178 -6.51 6.81 -8.82
C SER A 178 -5.52 7.48 -9.78
N VAL A 179 -5.90 8.66 -10.26
CA VAL A 179 -5.06 9.56 -11.08
C VAL A 179 -5.16 10.99 -10.57
N ARG A 180 -4.02 11.67 -10.47
CA ARG A 180 -3.93 13.11 -10.15
C ARG A 180 -3.27 13.84 -11.30
N TYR A 181 -4.00 14.76 -11.93
CA TYR A 181 -3.50 15.53 -13.06
C TYR A 181 -2.77 16.79 -12.60
N GLN A 182 -1.60 17.02 -13.19
CA GLN A 182 -0.88 18.29 -13.16
C GLN A 182 -1.20 19.09 -14.43
N ILE A 183 -1.32 18.40 -15.58
CA ILE A 183 -1.72 18.94 -16.88
C ILE A 183 -2.72 17.94 -17.49
N ASP A 184 -3.88 18.41 -17.94
CA ASP A 184 -4.87 17.61 -18.69
C ASP A 184 -5.25 18.34 -19.99
N ASP A 185 -4.31 18.44 -20.91
CA ASP A 185 -4.53 18.90 -22.28
C ASP A 185 -4.47 17.68 -23.22
N ARG A 186 -5.62 17.03 -23.42
CA ARG A 186 -5.70 15.80 -24.23
C ARG A 186 -5.41 15.98 -25.72
N GLN A 187 -5.17 17.22 -26.18
CA GLN A 187 -4.72 17.47 -27.54
C GLN A 187 -3.20 17.52 -27.67
N LYS A 188 -2.49 17.79 -26.57
CA LYS A 188 -1.06 18.07 -26.61
C LYS A 188 -0.25 17.37 -25.53
N GLN A 189 -0.72 17.42 -24.28
CA GLN A 189 0.03 16.93 -23.14
C GLN A 189 -0.86 16.56 -21.96
N VAL A 190 -0.64 15.37 -21.40
CA VAL A 190 -1.23 14.95 -20.13
C VAL A 190 -0.11 14.55 -19.18
N LYS A 191 -0.02 15.23 -18.03
CA LYS A 191 0.99 14.99 -17.01
C LYS A 191 0.33 14.75 -15.67
N GLY A 192 0.79 13.78 -14.91
CA GLY A 192 0.20 13.48 -13.62
C GLY A 192 0.87 12.35 -12.85
N THR A 193 0.14 11.83 -11.88
CA THR A 193 0.55 10.70 -11.04
C THR A 193 -0.56 9.64 -11.06
N LEU A 194 -0.21 8.40 -11.36
CA LEU A 194 -1.06 7.23 -11.18
C LEU A 194 -0.73 6.55 -9.85
N VAL A 195 -1.75 6.07 -9.15
CA VAL A 195 -1.58 5.26 -7.93
C VAL A 195 -2.04 3.84 -8.25
N TYR A 196 -1.20 2.86 -7.92
CA TYR A 196 -1.49 1.44 -8.05
C TYR A 196 -1.42 0.80 -6.67
N ASP A 197 -2.44 0.04 -6.29
CA ASP A 197 -2.47 -0.74 -5.05
C ASP A 197 -2.21 -2.23 -5.32
N GLU A 198 -1.86 -2.98 -4.28
CA GLU A 198 -1.59 -4.42 -4.30
C GLU A 198 -0.48 -4.87 -5.29
N VAL A 199 0.49 -4.00 -5.55
CA VAL A 199 1.62 -4.30 -6.42
C VAL A 199 2.69 -5.08 -5.65
N PRO A 200 3.03 -6.32 -6.06
CA PRO A 200 4.10 -7.07 -5.40
C PRO A 200 5.47 -6.47 -5.74
N LEU A 201 6.23 -6.07 -4.72
CA LEU A 201 7.53 -5.41 -4.88
C LEU A 201 8.73 -6.36 -4.74
N THR A 202 8.46 -7.63 -4.47
CA THR A 202 9.47 -8.69 -4.33
C THR A 202 9.84 -9.37 -5.66
N GLY A 203 9.29 -8.90 -6.79
CA GLY A 203 9.50 -9.46 -8.13
C GLY A 203 10.67 -8.83 -8.91
N ARG A 204 11.11 -9.51 -9.99
CA ARG A 204 12.27 -9.11 -10.82
C ARG A 204 11.97 -8.13 -11.95
N GLY A 205 10.78 -7.54 -12.04
CA GLY A 205 10.50 -6.54 -13.08
C GLY A 205 9.13 -5.89 -12.97
N LEU A 206 9.10 -4.60 -13.32
CA LEU A 206 7.89 -3.79 -13.49
C LEU A 206 7.87 -3.30 -14.94
N PHE A 207 6.79 -3.57 -15.67
CA PHE A 207 6.57 -3.01 -17.00
C PHE A 207 5.34 -2.11 -16.98
N PHE A 208 5.52 -0.88 -17.46
CA PHE A 208 4.46 0.12 -17.53
C PHE A 208 3.92 0.20 -18.95
N PHE A 209 2.65 -0.18 -19.12
CA PHE A 209 1.90 0.09 -20.34
C PHE A 209 0.99 1.28 -20.09
N CYS A 210 1.49 2.46 -20.44
CA CYS A 210 0.61 3.60 -20.65
C CYS A 210 -0.03 3.44 -22.03
N VAL A 211 -1.35 3.28 -22.05
CA VAL A 211 -2.08 3.39 -23.30
C VAL A 211 -2.13 4.88 -23.63
N ALA A 212 -1.33 5.29 -24.61
CA ALA A 212 -1.35 6.64 -25.15
C ALA A 212 -2.53 6.80 -26.11
#